data_AF-A0A9E5QVG2-F1
#
_entry.id   AF-A0A9E5QVG2-F1
#
_cell.length_a   1.000
_cell.length_b   1.000
_cell.length_c   1.000
_cell.angle_alpha   90.00
_cell.angle_beta   90.00
_cell.angle_gamma   90.00
#
_symmetry.space_group_name_H-M   'P 1'
#
loop_
_entity.id
_entity.type
_entity.pdbx_description
1 polymer ?
#
loop_
_entity_poly.entity_id
_entity_poly.type
_entity_poly.pdbx_seq_one_letter_code
_entity_poly.pdbx_strand_id
1 'polypeptide(L)'
;MAMDWELAYWRSEMLRLFKTEFLVKISHELRGPLNAQIGALELIKANLCDSIEEAQDYVAAALSKAHEHLELLQATIAIAKTDSPILPLEQVPVCLDMQTIYDLTHLHARDRGY
;
A
#
# COMPACT_ATOMS: atom_id res chain seq x y z
N MET A 1 -22.40 -17.24 -24.05
CA MET A 1 -21.42 -16.26 -24.57
C MET A 1 -21.79 -14.79 -24.25
N ALA A 2 -22.62 -14.52 -23.22
CA ALA A 2 -22.94 -13.15 -22.78
C ALA A 2 -22.42 -12.85 -21.35
N MET A 3 -21.89 -13.84 -20.62
CA MET A 3 -21.40 -13.68 -19.24
C MET A 3 -19.97 -13.11 -19.17
N ASP A 4 -19.16 -13.29 -20.23
CA ASP A 4 -17.74 -12.91 -20.23
C ASP A 4 -17.50 -11.40 -20.27
N TRP A 5 -18.32 -10.65 -21.03
CA TRP A 5 -18.09 -9.21 -21.19
C TRP A 5 -18.52 -8.42 -19.95
N GLU A 6 -19.58 -8.86 -19.26
CA GLU A 6 -20.06 -8.24 -18.04
C GLU A 6 -19.06 -8.48 -16.90
N LEU A 7 -18.53 -9.70 -16.80
CA LEU A 7 -17.44 -10.03 -15.87
C LEU A 7 -16.17 -9.24 -16.19
N ALA A 8 -15.77 -9.16 -17.47
CA ALA A 8 -14.60 -8.40 -17.89
C ALA A 8 -14.77 -6.89 -17.61
N TYR A 9 -15.95 -6.34 -17.85
CA TYR A 9 -16.29 -4.95 -17.56
C TYR A 9 -16.22 -4.66 -16.05
N TRP A 10 -16.87 -5.49 -15.23
CA TRP A 10 -16.86 -5.32 -13.78
C TRP A 10 -15.45 -5.44 -13.19
N ARG A 11 -14.64 -6.37 -13.72
CA ARG A 11 -13.23 -6.51 -13.37
C ARG A 11 -12.40 -5.29 -13.77
N SER A 12 -12.63 -4.74 -14.95
CA SER A 12 -11.97 -3.52 -15.40
C SER A 12 -12.31 -2.34 -14.48
N GLU A 13 -13.58 -2.22 -14.09
CA GLU A 13 -14.03 -1.15 -13.21
C GLU A 13 -13.45 -1.26 -11.80
N MET A 14 -13.42 -2.47 -11.22
CA MET A 14 -12.73 -2.75 -9.96
C MET A 14 -11.25 -2.38 -10.00
N LEU A 15 -10.55 -2.76 -11.07
CA LEU A 15 -9.13 -2.44 -11.23
C LEU A 15 -8.91 -0.94 -11.38
N ARG A 16 -9.79 -0.25 -12.13
CA ARG A 16 -9.76 1.20 -12.31
C ARG A 16 -9.94 1.93 -10.98
N LEU A 17 -10.93 1.53 -10.19
CA LEU A 17 -11.20 2.09 -8.86
C LEU A 17 -10.02 1.83 -7.92
N PHE A 18 -9.54 0.59 -7.84
CA PHE A 18 -8.37 0.25 -7.03
C PHE A 18 -7.15 1.10 -7.40
N LYS A 19 -6.82 1.22 -8.69
CA LYS A 19 -5.70 2.06 -9.16
C LYS A 19 -5.89 3.53 -8.76
N THR A 20 -7.12 4.05 -8.88
CA THR A 20 -7.43 5.45 -8.54
C THR A 20 -7.23 5.70 -7.05
N GLU A 21 -7.86 4.89 -6.20
CA GLU A 21 -7.77 5.01 -4.73
C GLU A 21 -6.34 4.80 -4.23
N PHE A 22 -5.64 3.83 -4.79
CA PHE A 22 -4.25 3.57 -4.46
C PHE A 22 -3.35 4.77 -4.78
N LEU A 23 -3.48 5.36 -5.97
CA LEU A 23 -2.71 6.55 -6.36
C LEU A 23 -3.03 7.77 -5.50
N VAL A 24 -4.31 8.01 -5.19
CA VAL A 24 -4.73 9.10 -4.30
C VAL A 24 -4.11 8.93 -2.91
N LYS A 25 -4.19 7.72 -2.35
CA LYS A 25 -3.64 7.42 -1.03
C LYS A 25 -2.12 7.62 -0.99
N ILE A 26 -1.39 7.02 -1.92
CA ILE A 26 0.08 7.17 -1.99
C ILE A 26 0.47 8.65 -2.17
N SER A 27 -0.26 9.41 -3.01
CA SER A 27 0.00 10.84 -3.19
C SER A 27 -0.20 11.64 -1.90
N HIS A 28 -1.21 11.30 -1.10
CA HIS A 28 -1.46 11.92 0.19
C HIS A 28 -0.38 11.60 1.23
N GLU A 29 -0.01 10.32 1.33
CA GLU A 29 1.04 9.84 2.24
C GLU A 29 2.41 10.44 1.91
N LEU A 30 2.72 10.71 0.63
CA LEU A 30 3.96 11.36 0.22
C LEU A 30 3.96 12.87 0.49
N ARG A 31 2.82 13.56 0.37
CA ARG A 31 2.76 15.03 0.43
C ARG A 31 3.18 15.58 1.79
N GLY A 32 2.68 14.99 2.88
CA GLY A 32 2.96 15.44 4.25
C GLY A 32 4.46 15.42 4.59
N PRO A 33 5.12 14.26 4.55
CA PRO A 33 6.55 14.14 4.80
C PRO A 33 7.42 14.94 3.83
N LEU A 34 7.08 15.01 2.53
CA LEU A 34 7.82 15.83 1.57
C LEU A 34 7.77 17.32 1.93
N ASN A 35 6.59 17.83 2.29
CA ASN A 35 6.44 19.22 2.72
C ASN A 35 7.22 19.50 4.02
N ALA A 36 7.27 18.55 4.95
CA ALA A 36 8.07 18.68 6.16
C ALA A 36 9.58 18.77 5.84
N GLN A 37 10.07 17.95 4.91
CA GLN A 37 11.47 18.01 4.44
C GLN A 37 11.79 19.35 3.76
N ILE A 38 10.91 19.81 2.86
CA ILE A 38 11.09 21.09 2.16
C ILE A 38 11.14 22.24 3.18
N GLY A 39 10.21 22.29 4.12
CA GLY A 39 10.18 23.32 5.15
C GLY A 39 11.46 23.34 6.01
N ALA A 40 11.93 22.17 6.45
CA ALA A 40 13.18 22.04 7.19
C ALA A 40 14.38 22.56 6.39
N LEU A 41 14.49 22.20 5.10
CA LEU A 41 15.55 22.66 4.22
C LEU A 41 15.46 24.17 3.91
N GLU A 42 14.25 24.73 3.80
CA GLU A 42 14.03 26.16 3.62
C GLU A 42 14.47 26.97 4.84
N LEU A 43 14.20 26.48 6.06
CA LEU A 43 14.68 27.09 7.30
C LEU A 43 16.21 27.12 7.34
N ILE A 44 16.85 25.99 7.03
CA ILE A 44 18.32 25.90 6.97
C ILE A 44 18.87 26.88 5.92
N LYS A 45 18.32 26.86 4.70
CA LYS A 45 18.75 27.73 3.59
C LYS A 45 18.61 29.22 3.93
N ALA A 46 17.58 29.59 4.68
CA ALA A 46 17.31 30.95 5.10
C ALA A 46 18.15 31.39 6.32
N ASN A 47 19.02 30.53 6.86
CA ASN A 47 19.71 30.72 8.13
C ASN A 47 18.77 31.09 9.28
N LEU A 48 17.60 30.44 9.32
CA LEU A 48 16.56 30.64 10.35
C LEU A 48 16.61 29.57 11.46
N CYS A 49 17.67 28.75 11.50
CA CYS A 49 17.92 27.84 12.62
C CYS A 49 18.60 28.61 13.75
N ASP A 50 18.21 28.31 14.98
CA ASP A 50 18.75 28.89 16.21
C ASP A 50 20.21 28.48 16.45
N SER A 51 20.62 27.31 15.92
CA SER A 51 21.98 26.79 16.06
C SER A 51 22.40 25.87 14.91
N ILE A 52 23.71 25.58 14.85
CA ILE A 52 24.26 24.56 13.95
C ILE A 52 23.71 23.16 14.30
N GLU A 53 23.48 22.89 15.58
CA GLU A 53 22.94 21.61 16.07
C GLU A 53 21.51 21.40 15.58
N GLU A 54 20.65 22.42 15.70
CA GLU A 54 19.28 22.36 15.17
C GLU A 54 19.26 22.17 13.63
N ALA A 55 20.15 22.84 12.91
CA ALA A 55 20.29 22.65 11.47
C ALA A 55 20.70 21.20 11.12
N GLN A 56 21.57 20.58 11.93
CA GLN A 56 21.97 19.18 11.76
C GLN A 56 20.80 18.23 12.05
N ASP A 57 20.00 18.50 13.08
CA ASP A 57 18.79 17.73 13.39
C ASP A 57 17.77 17.77 12.25
N TYR A 58 17.54 18.96 11.67
CA TYR A 58 16.69 19.11 10.50
C TYR A 58 17.21 18.34 9.28
N VAL A 59 18.52 18.35 9.03
CA VAL A 59 19.12 17.55 7.96
C VAL A 59 18.95 16.05 8.23
N ALA A 60 19.19 15.60 9.46
CA ALA A 60 19.04 14.20 9.84
C ALA A 60 17.58 13.72 9.70
N ALA A 61 16.63 14.53 10.18
CA ALA A 61 15.20 14.27 10.02
C ALA A 61 14.81 14.23 8.54
N ALA A 62 15.31 15.17 7.73
CA ALA A 62 15.06 15.18 6.30
C ALA A 62 15.63 13.92 5.61
N LEU A 63 16.85 13.50 5.94
CA LEU A 63 17.44 12.27 5.39
C LEU A 63 16.65 11.01 5.80
N SER A 64 16.23 10.90 7.06
CA SER A 64 15.41 9.77 7.52
C SER A 64 14.11 9.68 6.72
N LYS A 65 13.41 10.81 6.53
CA LYS A 65 12.18 10.85 5.74
C LYS A 65 12.39 10.51 4.27
N ALA A 66 13.56 10.80 3.71
CA ALA A 66 13.88 10.46 2.32
C ALA A 66 14.04 8.95 2.14
N HIS A 67 14.63 8.26 3.13
CA HIS A 67 14.70 6.81 3.15
C HIS A 67 13.31 6.16 3.26
N GLU A 68 12.45 6.67 4.15
CA GLU A 68 11.05 6.20 4.26
C GLU A 68 10.30 6.33 2.93
N HIS A 69 10.49 7.45 2.20
CA HIS A 69 9.91 7.62 0.86
C HIS A 69 10.41 6.58 -0.14
N LEU A 70 11.70 6.24 -0.09
CA LEU A 70 12.28 5.24 -0.99
C LEU A 70 11.63 3.88 -0.76
N GLU A 71 11.42 3.49 0.50
CA GLU A 71 10.72 2.24 0.85
C GLU A 71 9.27 2.24 0.37
N LEU A 72 8.53 3.34 0.56
CA LEU A 72 7.15 3.46 0.07
C LEU A 72 7.07 3.35 -1.47
N LEU A 73 8.00 3.99 -2.18
CA LEU A 73 8.12 3.88 -3.64
C LEU A 73 8.42 2.44 -4.06
N GLN A 74 9.34 1.76 -3.39
CA GLN A 74 9.66 0.36 -3.67
C GLN A 74 8.46 -0.55 -3.45
N ALA A 75 7.72 -0.38 -2.35
CA ALA A 75 6.48 -1.13 -2.09
C ALA A 75 5.42 -0.86 -3.18
N THR A 76 5.28 0.39 -3.61
CA THR A 76 4.37 0.79 -4.69
C THR A 76 4.72 0.10 -6.02
N ILE A 77 6.00 0.07 -6.37
CA ILE A 77 6.50 -0.63 -7.56
C ILE A 77 6.28 -2.15 -7.45
N ALA A 78 6.49 -2.73 -6.27
CA ALA A 78 6.24 -4.16 -6.05
C ALA A 78 4.76 -4.50 -6.30
N ILE A 79 3.83 -3.70 -5.76
CA ILE A 79 2.39 -3.86 -6.00
C ILE A 79 2.07 -3.73 -7.50
N ALA A 80 2.60 -2.71 -8.17
CA ALA A 80 2.38 -2.51 -9.60
C ALA A 80 2.94 -3.64 -10.47
N LYS A 81 3.99 -4.34 -10.03
CA LYS A 81 4.56 -5.51 -10.70
C LYS A 81 3.79 -6.80 -10.42
N THR A 82 2.94 -6.84 -9.41
CA THR A 82 2.19 -8.03 -9.00
C THR A 82 0.94 -8.25 -9.85
N ASP A 83 1.00 -7.94 -11.16
CA ASP A 83 0.04 -8.46 -12.14
C ASP A 83 0.30 -9.96 -12.33
N SER A 84 0.02 -10.76 -11.29
CA SER A 84 -0.08 -12.20 -11.46
C SER A 84 -1.27 -12.47 -12.39
N PRO A 85 -1.07 -13.24 -13.47
CA PRO A 85 -2.20 -13.69 -14.26
C PRO A 85 -3.16 -14.43 -13.33
N ILE A 86 -4.44 -14.06 -13.37
CA ILE A 86 -5.47 -14.86 -12.69
C ILE A 86 -5.38 -16.23 -13.34
N LEU A 87 -4.92 -17.21 -12.55
CA LEU A 87 -4.88 -18.59 -12.98
C LEU A 87 -6.31 -18.98 -13.36
N PRO A 88 -6.53 -19.65 -14.50
CA PRO A 88 -7.84 -20.19 -14.83
C PRO A 88 -8.31 -21.01 -13.63
N LEU A 89 -9.45 -20.64 -13.05
CA LEU A 89 -10.05 -21.42 -11.98
C LEU A 89 -10.48 -22.76 -12.59
N GLU A 90 -9.73 -23.82 -12.29
CA GLU A 90 -10.09 -25.16 -12.71
C GLU A 90 -11.17 -25.67 -11.75
N GLN A 91 -12.35 -26.01 -12.29
CA GLN A 91 -13.40 -26.63 -11.51
C GLN A 91 -13.05 -28.10 -11.29
N VAL A 92 -12.45 -28.39 -10.14
CA VAL A 92 -12.14 -29.75 -9.72
C VAL A 92 -13.18 -30.17 -8.67
N PRO A 93 -13.75 -31.40 -8.73
CA PRO A 93 -14.59 -31.91 -7.66
C PRO A 93 -13.76 -32.00 -6.37
N VAL A 94 -14.09 -31.16 -5.39
CA VAL A 94 -13.48 -31.17 -4.07
C VAL A 94 -14.45 -31.81 -3.09
N CYS A 95 -14.03 -32.89 -2.42
CA CYS A 95 -14.74 -33.39 -1.26
C CYS A 95 -14.27 -32.59 -0.05
N LEU A 96 -15.13 -31.69 0.41
CA LEU A 96 -14.87 -30.90 1.61
C LEU A 96 -15.21 -31.75 2.83
N ASP A 97 -14.19 -32.14 3.59
CA ASP A 97 -14.39 -32.69 4.92
C ASP A 97 -14.69 -31.55 5.90
N MET A 98 -15.92 -31.54 6.40
CA MET A 98 -16.39 -30.51 7.33
C MET A 98 -15.61 -30.54 8.65
N GLN A 99 -15.07 -31.69 9.06
CA GLN A 99 -14.26 -31.78 10.28
C GLN A 99 -12.92 -31.08 10.09
N THR A 100 -12.22 -31.35 8.99
CA THR A 100 -10.97 -30.66 8.64
C THR A 100 -11.15 -29.15 8.51
N ILE A 101 -12.25 -28.69 7.89
CA ILE A 101 -12.55 -27.26 7.78
C ILE A 101 -12.78 -26.65 9.17
N TYR A 102 -13.56 -27.31 10.02
CA TYR A 102 -13.81 -26.86 11.39
C TYR A 102 -12.50 -26.76 12.18
N ASP A 103 -11.66 -27.79 12.14
CA ASP A 103 -10.40 -27.81 12.88
C ASP A 103 -9.47 -26.65 12.46
N LEU A 104 -9.39 -26.36 11.16
CA LEU A 104 -8.57 -25.26 10.62
C LEU A 104 -9.14 -23.85 10.89
N THR A 105 -10.47 -23.72 11.01
CA THR A 105 -11.14 -22.41 11.07
C THR A 105 -11.67 -22.03 12.45
N HIS A 106 -11.89 -22.99 13.37
CA HIS A 106 -12.55 -22.72 14.65
C HIS A 106 -11.75 -21.78 15.57
N LEU A 107 -10.41 -21.85 15.55
CA LEU A 107 -9.54 -20.95 16.31
C LEU A 107 -9.64 -19.51 15.79
N HIS A 108 -9.66 -19.33 14.47
CA HIS A 108 -9.83 -18.01 13.84
C HIS A 108 -11.25 -17.43 14.05
N ALA A 109 -12.25 -18.30 14.21
CA ALA A 109 -13.63 -17.89 14.49
C ALA A 109 -13.81 -17.44 15.95
N ARG A 110 -13.20 -18.13 16.92
CA ARG A 110 -13.24 -17.75 18.35
C ARG A 110 -12.59 -16.40 18.62
N ASP A 111 -11.50 -16.07 17.93
CA ASP A 111 -10.79 -14.79 18.12
C ASP A 111 -11.56 -13.57 17.58
N ARG A 112 -12.59 -13.79 16.74
CA ARG A 112 -13.45 -12.72 16.21
C ARG A 112 -14.76 -12.52 16.97
N GLY A 113 -14.97 -13.21 18.10
CA GLY A 113 -16.05 -12.92 19.04
C GLY A 113 -17.47 -13.05 18.46
N TYR A 114 -17.78 -14.22 17.87
CA TYR A 114 -19.16 -14.70 17.76
C TYR A 114 -19.42 -15.80 18.79
#